data_AF-A0A261GQD6-F1
#
_entry.id   AF-A0A261GQD6-F1
#
_cell.length_a   1.000
_cell.length_b   1.000
_cell.length_c   1.000
_cell.angle_alpha   90.00
_cell.angle_beta   90.00
_cell.angle_gamma   90.00
#
_symmetry.space_group_name_H-M   'P 1'
#
loop_
_entity.id
_entity.type
_entity.pdbx_description
1 polymer ?
#
loop_
_entity_poly.entity_id
_entity_poly.type
_entity_poly.pdbx_seq_one_letter_code
_entity_poly.pdbx_strand_id
1 'polypeptide(L)'
;MLMVKWVVISKSTILEGCPVHFDGSEFMYGYSVAFAEDAEEAVEQVRASLLNDIKLVLQEVIECKLYREEDWQDDSDTSICVNEAYEKASQTGELAHGSFMSSDSMEEE
;
A
#
# COMPACT_ATOMS: atom_id res chain seq x y z
N MET A 1 -17.00 9.97 14.83
CA MET A 1 -16.40 9.99 13.48
C MET A 1 -16.51 8.60 12.91
N LEU A 2 -16.94 8.47 11.66
CA LEU A 2 -16.90 7.20 10.94
C LEU A 2 -15.52 7.10 10.29
N MET A 3 -14.71 6.14 10.72
CA MET A 3 -13.46 5.83 10.02
C MET A 3 -13.82 5.28 8.65
N VAL A 4 -13.32 5.93 7.60
CA VAL A 4 -13.50 5.51 6.21
C VAL A 4 -12.22 4.85 5.72
N LYS A 5 -12.37 4.02 4.69
CA LYS A 5 -11.31 3.12 4.24
C LYS A 5 -10.61 3.76 3.06
N TRP A 6 -9.31 3.94 3.17
CA TRP A 6 -8.48 4.54 2.15
C TRP A 6 -7.54 3.50 1.57
N VAL A 7 -7.48 3.44 0.25
CA VAL A 7 -6.43 2.73 -0.49
C VAL A 7 -5.37 3.75 -0.88
N VAL A 8 -4.13 3.48 -0.50
CA VAL A 8 -2.96 4.28 -0.85
C VAL A 8 -2.04 3.42 -1.70
N ILE A 9 -1.90 3.78 -2.98
CA ILE A 9 -0.88 3.21 -3.86
C ILE A 9 0.33 4.12 -3.82
N SER A 10 1.50 3.53 -3.59
CA SER A 10 2.72 4.30 -3.36
C SER A 10 3.96 3.68 -3.98
N LYS A 11 4.91 4.55 -4.25
CA LYS A 11 6.31 4.22 -4.52
C LYS A 11 7.13 4.52 -3.29
N SER A 12 7.92 3.55 -2.85
CA SER A 12 8.78 3.67 -1.67
C SER A 12 10.21 3.28 -1.96
N THR A 13 11.17 3.96 -1.31
CA THR A 13 12.58 3.58 -1.31
C THR A 13 12.85 2.58 -0.21
N ILE A 14 13.67 1.59 -0.53
CA ILE A 14 14.04 0.52 0.40
C ILE A 14 15.19 1.01 1.30
N LEU A 15 15.05 0.83 2.60
CA LEU A 15 16.12 1.09 3.56
C LEU A 15 16.88 -0.18 3.93
N GLU A 16 18.09 -0.01 4.44
CA GLU A 16 18.87 -1.09 5.03
C GLU A 16 18.09 -1.75 6.18
N GLY A 17 18.05 -3.09 6.17
CA GLY A 17 17.30 -3.87 7.16
C GLY A 17 15.81 -4.06 6.85
N CYS A 18 15.37 -3.74 5.63
CA CYS A 18 14.05 -4.14 5.17
C CYS A 18 13.91 -5.68 5.21
N PRO A 19 12.87 -6.23 5.87
CA PRO A 19 12.72 -7.67 6.05
C PRO A 19 12.23 -8.39 4.79
N VAL A 20 11.86 -7.63 3.75
CA VAL A 20 11.41 -8.17 2.47
C VAL A 20 12.62 -8.51 1.61
N HIS A 21 12.64 -9.71 1.03
CA HIS A 21 13.67 -10.12 0.08
C HIS A 21 13.47 -9.37 -1.24
N PHE A 22 14.42 -8.50 -1.61
CA PHE A 22 14.43 -7.83 -2.90
C PHE A 22 15.41 -8.50 -3.87
N ASP A 23 15.05 -8.45 -5.15
CA ASP A 23 15.84 -8.84 -6.32
C ASP A 23 17.02 -7.88 -6.62
N GLY A 24 17.11 -6.77 -5.90
CA GLY A 24 18.12 -5.72 -6.11
C GLY A 24 17.54 -4.36 -6.51
N SER A 25 16.21 -4.23 -6.65
CA SER A 25 15.55 -2.95 -6.90
C SER A 25 15.81 -1.89 -5.83
N GLU A 26 15.91 -0.61 -6.26
CA GLU A 26 16.03 0.55 -5.37
C GLU A 26 14.68 1.06 -4.84
N PHE A 27 13.59 0.69 -5.52
CA PHE A 27 12.24 1.13 -5.22
C PHE A 27 11.25 -0.04 -5.22
N MET A 28 10.18 0.13 -4.47
CA MET A 28 9.04 -0.79 -4.40
C MET A 28 7.75 -0.05 -4.70
N TYR A 29 6.88 -0.66 -5.49
CA TYR A 29 5.51 -0.24 -5.66
C TYR A 29 4.59 -1.12 -4.81
N GLY A 30 3.69 -0.48 -4.07
CA GLY A 30 2.82 -1.19 -3.17
C GLY A 30 1.52 -0.46 -2.88
N TYR A 31 0.70 -1.15 -2.11
CA TYR A 31 -0.59 -0.69 -1.64
C TYR A 31 -0.65 -0.74 -0.13
N SER A 32 -1.51 0.10 0.40
CA SER A 32 -1.89 0.06 1.80
C SER A 32 -3.36 0.40 1.93
N VAL A 33 -4.05 -0.32 2.80
CA VAL A 33 -5.42 -0.04 3.21
C VAL A 33 -5.38 0.47 4.65
N ALA A 34 -5.79 1.72 4.83
CA ALA A 34 -5.80 2.42 6.11
C ALA A 34 -7.21 2.87 6.49
N PHE A 35 -7.49 2.89 7.79
CA PHE A 35 -8.72 3.44 8.35
C PHE A 35 -8.43 4.83 8.91
N ALA A 36 -9.00 5.84 8.26
CA ALA A 36 -8.74 7.23 8.60
C ALA A 36 -9.98 8.08 8.35
N GLU A 37 -10.02 9.27 8.92
CA GLU A 37 -11.07 10.25 8.69
C GLU A 37 -10.98 10.87 7.30
N ASP A 38 -9.76 11.11 6.85
CA ASP A 38 -9.44 11.76 5.59
C ASP A 38 -8.18 11.17 4.94
N ALA A 39 -7.91 11.63 3.72
CA ALA A 39 -6.79 11.17 2.91
C ALA A 39 -5.43 11.51 3.53
N GLU A 40 -5.32 12.65 4.21
CA GLU A 40 -4.07 13.12 4.79
C GLU A 40 -3.67 12.22 5.96
N GLU A 41 -4.62 11.94 6.85
CA GLU A 41 -4.41 11.00 7.95
C GLU A 41 -4.09 9.59 7.43
N ALA A 42 -4.78 9.11 6.38
CA ALA A 42 -4.48 7.82 5.77
C ALA A 42 -3.03 7.75 5.26
N VAL A 43 -2.58 8.77 4.53
CA VAL A 43 -1.22 8.83 3.99
C VAL A 43 -0.18 8.90 5.11
N GLU A 44 -0.44 9.65 6.17
CA GLU A 44 0.49 9.72 7.31
C GLU A 44 0.57 8.40 8.10
N GLN A 45 -0.54 7.69 8.28
CA GLN A 45 -0.54 6.35 8.85
C GLN A 45 0.28 5.37 8.00
N VAL A 46 0.10 5.41 6.67
CA VAL A 46 0.86 4.59 5.72
C VAL A 46 2.35 4.93 5.78
N ARG A 47 2.70 6.22 5.71
CA ARG A 47 4.09 6.70 5.81
C ARG A 47 4.76 6.19 7.09
N ALA A 48 4.05 6.28 8.22
CA ALA A 48 4.57 5.83 9.51
C ALA A 48 4.78 4.31 9.55
N SER A 49 3.82 3.51 9.07
CA SER A 49 3.96 2.05 9.07
C SER A 49 5.06 1.57 8.12
N LEU A 50 5.14 2.14 6.90
CA LEU A 50 6.22 1.84 5.95
C LEU A 50 7.59 2.07 6.58
N LEU A 51 7.79 3.21 7.24
CA LEU A 51 9.08 3.56 7.84
C LEU A 51 9.42 2.70 9.06
N ASN A 52 8.46 2.53 9.96
CA ASN A 52 8.72 1.91 11.26
C ASN A 52 8.77 0.38 11.18
N ASP A 53 7.84 -0.21 10.44
CA ASP A 53 7.60 -1.66 10.45
C ASP A 53 8.33 -2.36 9.30
N ILE A 54 8.29 -1.78 8.10
CA ILE A 54 8.85 -2.40 6.89
C ILE A 54 10.24 -1.85 6.55
N LYS A 55 10.67 -0.72 7.10
CA LYS A 55 11.90 -0.01 6.69
C LYS A 55 11.84 0.43 5.21
N LEU A 56 10.72 1.05 4.85
CA LEU A 56 10.50 1.70 3.56
C LEU A 56 10.25 3.19 3.77
N VAL A 57 10.81 4.03 2.91
CA VAL A 57 10.52 5.47 2.89
C VAL A 57 9.53 5.75 1.78
N LEU A 58 8.33 6.21 2.14
CA LEU A 58 7.34 6.70 1.18
C LEU A 58 7.96 7.86 0.37
N GLN A 59 8.14 7.65 -0.93
CA GLN A 59 8.64 8.68 -1.86
C GLN A 59 7.48 9.42 -2.52
N GLU A 60 6.50 8.66 -3.01
CA GLU A 60 5.42 9.19 -3.83
C GLU A 60 4.12 8.43 -3.54
N VAL A 61 3.03 9.19 -3.42
CA VAL A 61 1.67 8.64 -3.41
C VAL A 61 1.15 8.75 -4.84
N ILE A 62 0.98 7.59 -5.48
CA ILE A 62 0.48 7.48 -6.86
C ILE A 62 -1.03 7.66 -6.86
N GLU A 63 -1.72 7.03 -5.91
CA GLU A 63 -3.16 7.12 -5.75
C GLU A 63 -3.53 7.10 -4.26
N CYS A 64 -4.48 7.94 -3.86
CA CYS A 64 -5.11 7.87 -2.55
C CYS A 64 -6.61 8.09 -2.74
N LYS A 65 -7.39 7.02 -2.56
CA LYS A 65 -8.84 7.05 -2.76
C LYS A 65 -9.58 6.24 -1.72
N LEU A 66 -10.86 6.55 -1.55
CA LEU A 66 -11.74 5.72 -0.75
C LEU A 66 -11.89 4.34 -1.41
N TYR A 67 -11.82 3.29 -0.61
CA TYR A 67 -12.11 1.95 -1.08
C TYR A 67 -13.58 1.85 -1.50
N ARG A 68 -13.81 1.51 -2.76
CA ARG A 68 -15.11 1.09 -3.28
C ARG A 68 -14.93 -0.25 -3.95
N GLU A 69 -15.73 -1.23 -3.55
CA GLU A 69 -15.64 -2.59 -4.07
C GLU A 69 -15.79 -2.62 -5.61
N GLU A 70 -16.57 -1.69 -6.18
CA GLU A 70 -16.77 -1.54 -7.62
C GLU A 70 -15.50 -1.17 -8.40
N ASP A 71 -14.53 -0.51 -7.74
CA ASP A 71 -13.25 -0.09 -8.36
C ASP A 71 -12.25 -1.25 -8.47
N TRP A 72 -12.56 -2.42 -7.88
CA TRP A 72 -11.64 -3.56 -7.74
C TRP A 72 -12.31 -4.90 -8.12
N GLN A 73 -13.25 -4.87 -9.07
CA GLN A 73 -13.98 -6.06 -9.55
C GLN A 73 -13.27 -6.78 -10.72
N ASP A 74 -12.19 -6.23 -11.25
CA ASP A 74 -11.44 -6.86 -12.32
C ASP A 74 -10.50 -7.96 -11.79
N ASP A 75 -10.14 -8.90 -12.67
CA ASP A 75 -9.28 -10.05 -12.35
C ASP A 75 -7.78 -9.69 -12.31
N SER A 76 -7.39 -8.41 -12.19
CA SER A 76 -5.97 -8.06 -12.03
C SER A 76 -5.44 -8.46 -10.66
N ASP A 77 -4.16 -8.80 -10.62
CA ASP A 77 -3.45 -9.09 -9.37
C ASP A 77 -3.56 -7.93 -8.38
N THR A 78 -3.55 -6.68 -8.86
CA THR A 78 -3.75 -5.48 -8.06
C THR A 78 -5.10 -5.49 -7.35
N SER A 79 -6.19 -5.72 -8.09
CA SER A 79 -7.55 -5.74 -7.54
C SER A 79 -7.74 -6.86 -6.52
N ILE A 80 -7.24 -8.06 -6.82
CA ILE A 80 -7.24 -9.20 -5.88
C ILE A 80 -6.50 -8.83 -4.58
N CYS A 81 -5.27 -8.33 -4.71
CA CYS A 81 -4.43 -7.94 -3.59
C CYS A 81 -5.06 -6.84 -2.71
N VAL A 82 -5.62 -5.79 -3.32
CA VAL A 82 -6.28 -4.70 -2.58
C VAL A 82 -7.51 -5.23 -1.83
N ASN A 83 -8.30 -6.11 -2.44
CA ASN A 83 -9.45 -6.74 -1.80
C ASN A 83 -9.02 -7.60 -0.60
N GLU A 84 -7.96 -8.40 -0.73
CA GLU A 84 -7.43 -9.20 0.39
C GLU A 84 -6.91 -8.33 1.54
N ALA A 85 -6.17 -7.25 1.25
CA ALA A 85 -5.73 -6.32 2.29
C ALA A 85 -6.90 -5.60 2.95
N TYR A 86 -7.93 -5.27 2.19
CA TYR A 86 -9.17 -4.71 2.72
C TYR A 86 -9.85 -5.68 3.70
N GLU A 87 -9.98 -6.96 3.34
CA GLU A 87 -10.58 -7.97 4.21
C GLU A 87 -9.76 -8.13 5.49
N LYS A 88 -8.44 -8.21 5.36
CA LYS A 88 -7.52 -8.31 6.51
C LYS A 88 -7.63 -7.10 7.43
N ALA A 89 -7.53 -5.89 6.89
CA ALA A 89 -7.63 -4.66 7.64
C ALA A 89 -9.02 -4.51 8.31
N SER A 90 -10.08 -4.98 7.65
CA SER A 90 -11.43 -4.98 8.22
C SER A 90 -11.61 -5.97 9.37
N GLN A 91 -10.86 -7.09 9.37
CA GLN A 91 -10.91 -8.09 10.43
C GLN A 91 -10.06 -7.69 11.64
N THR A 92 -8.90 -7.08 11.43
CA THR A 92 -7.96 -6.72 12.50
C THR A 92 -8.18 -5.30 13.03
N GLY A 93 -8.76 -4.40 12.22
CA GLY A 93 -8.78 -2.97 12.49
C GLY A 93 -7.41 -2.30 12.32
N GLU A 94 -6.43 -3.03 11.79
CA GLU A 94 -5.06 -2.56 11.60
C GLU A 94 -4.81 -2.25 10.11
N LEU A 95 -3.81 -1.40 9.85
CA LEU A 95 -3.35 -1.12 8.50
C LEU A 95 -2.82 -2.41 7.85
N ALA A 96 -3.26 -2.68 6.62
CA ALA A 96 -2.73 -3.77 5.81
C ALA A 96 -1.96 -3.19 4.63
N HIS A 97 -0.76 -3.69 4.38
CA HIS A 97 0.06 -3.31 3.23
C HIS A 97 0.49 -4.54 2.44
N GLY A 98 0.86 -4.31 1.18
CA GLY A 98 1.49 -5.30 0.32
C GLY A 98 2.23 -4.63 -0.84
N SER A 99 2.92 -5.43 -1.63
CA SER A 99 3.65 -5.00 -2.83
C SER A 99 3.10 -5.70 -4.05
N PHE A 100 2.99 -5.01 -5.17
CA PHE A 100 2.55 -5.63 -6.44
C PHE A 100 3.70 -5.85 -7.42
N MET A 101 4.74 -5.00 -7.41
CA MET A 101 5.88 -5.11 -8.33
C MET A 101 7.19 -4.60 -7.71
N SER A 102 8.26 -5.35 -7.94
CA SER A 102 9.65 -4.86 -7.85
C SER A 102 10.00 -4.09 -9.12
N SER A 103 11.00 -3.20 -9.08
CA SER A 103 11.29 -2.27 -10.19
C SER A 103 11.58 -2.95 -11.53
N ASP A 104 12.03 -4.21 -11.53
CA ASP A 104 12.34 -4.99 -12.74
C ASP A 104 11.12 -5.26 -13.63
N SER A 105 9.88 -5.11 -13.12
CA SER A 105 8.65 -5.45 -13.87
C SER A 105 7.94 -4.24 -14.49
N MET A 106 8.39 -3.01 -14.24
CA MET A 106 7.67 -1.79 -14.63
C MET A 106 8.42 -0.94 -15.68
N GLU A 107 9.65 -1.31 -16.06
CA GLU A 107 10.42 -0.64 -17.12
C GLU A 107 10.20 -1.24 -18.52
N GLU A 108 9.28 -2.19 -18.70
CA GLU A 108 8.84 -2.65 -20.02
C GLU A 108 7.46 -2.10 -20.38
N GLU A 109 7.35 -0.81 -20.74
CA GLU A 109 6.44 -0.28 -21.80
C GLU A 109 7.00 0.99 -22.44
#